data_AF-A0A836WER4-F1
#
_entry.id   AF-A0A836WER4-F1
#
_cell.length_a   1.000
_cell.length_b   1.000
_cell.length_c   1.000
_cell.angle_alpha   90.00
_cell.angle_beta   90.00
_cell.angle_gamma   90.00
#
_symmetry.space_group_name_H-M   'P 1'
#
loop_
_entity.id
_entity.type
_entity.pdbx_description
1 polymer ?
#
loop_
_entity_poly.entity_id
_entity_poly.type
_entity_poly.pdbx_seq_one_letter_code
_entity_poly.pdbx_strand_id
1 'polypeptide(L)'
;MMSSMAIANVPPVLQNLDKNKMPIKNKTHDTFQEMTAPYNFVPLSGWVFEPDWAHQVSHDVPFSNGLSGRLDIAITAETPLLVGGKQTKATEQAAGEVRFFQLPDKRYAIPGTSLKGMIRNVLEIASFGKMQFVDDRRLSLRDISGRTVIGDNYKIEGQQAGFLRLREDSSVEIIPCEYIHISHRDIEYLLEWQLPPYIFTKAETPTVRQKYARWHQRWQKINSEPLSEDSLPTISFNIESQSTPQMARDLDRGQYEGTLVFTGQISDKGQTNSGKYRDFVFYDRQDKRALDVSPQVFKDFLYIHGDEDKNSTSSWRTFWRDKLFKNQQHEIPVFYHLDEHEQVRSIGLAYMYRLAYHYSIGETIDYTNNKHRQPTGYDLADLLFGKAHADDQLNSQ
;
A
#
# COMPACT_ATOMS: atom_id res chain seq x y z
N MET A 1 -17.39 29.62 40.54
CA MET A 1 -17.77 28.52 41.45
C MET A 1 -19.14 28.02 41.05
N MET A 2 -19.22 26.85 40.39
CA MET A 2 -20.36 25.93 40.26
C MET A 2 -19.81 24.78 39.39
N SER A 3 -19.30 23.71 39.98
CA SER A 3 -19.99 22.52 40.51
C SER A 3 -19.92 21.38 39.50
N SER A 4 -19.14 20.37 39.89
CA SER A 4 -19.07 19.05 39.28
C SER A 4 -20.43 18.37 39.21
N MET A 5 -20.72 17.70 38.09
CA MET A 5 -21.66 16.59 38.06
C MET A 5 -20.91 15.34 37.59
N ALA A 6 -20.94 14.34 38.46
CA ALA A 6 -20.40 13.01 38.27
C ALA A 6 -21.19 12.24 37.20
N ILE A 7 -20.49 11.52 36.33
CA ILE A 7 -21.08 10.44 35.53
C ILE A 7 -20.73 9.14 36.25
N ALA A 8 -21.78 8.46 36.71
CA ALA A 8 -21.72 7.22 37.47
C ALA A 8 -21.49 5.99 36.57
N ASN A 9 -20.68 5.07 37.07
CA ASN A 9 -20.73 3.60 36.93
C ASN A 9 -20.98 2.99 35.54
N VAL A 10 -19.88 2.69 34.84
CA VAL A 10 -19.82 1.61 33.83
C VAL A 10 -19.24 0.35 34.52
N PRO A 11 -19.81 -0.86 34.36
CA PRO A 11 -19.30 -2.07 35.00
C PRO A 11 -17.96 -2.52 34.38
N PRO A 12 -17.03 -3.11 35.16
CA PRO A 12 -15.75 -3.58 34.63
C PRO A 12 -15.91 -4.97 33.99
N VAL A 13 -16.10 -5.03 32.68
CA VAL A 13 -16.10 -6.31 31.92
C VAL A 13 -14.66 -6.78 31.58
N LEU A 14 -13.63 -6.05 31.99
CA LEU A 14 -12.23 -6.35 31.66
C LEU A 14 -11.50 -7.29 32.64
N GLN A 15 -12.19 -7.98 33.56
CA GLN A 15 -11.52 -8.80 34.59
C GLN A 15 -11.28 -10.28 34.24
N ASN A 16 -11.80 -10.80 33.12
CA ASN A 16 -11.67 -12.23 32.78
C ASN A 16 -10.92 -12.51 31.46
N LEU A 17 -9.83 -11.79 31.20
CA LEU A 17 -8.86 -12.20 30.19
C LEU A 17 -7.75 -13.00 30.87
N ASP A 18 -7.60 -14.27 30.47
CA ASP A 18 -6.58 -15.20 30.95
C ASP A 18 -5.18 -14.67 30.60
N LYS A 19 -4.53 -14.05 31.59
CA LYS A 19 -3.23 -13.37 31.46
C LYS A 19 -2.08 -14.31 31.05
N ASN A 20 -2.29 -15.62 31.10
CA ASN A 20 -1.27 -16.63 30.79
C ASN A 20 -1.18 -17.00 29.30
N LYS A 21 -2.04 -16.45 28.43
CA LYS A 21 -1.98 -16.63 26.96
C LYS A 21 -1.41 -15.42 26.20
N MET A 22 -0.87 -14.42 26.89
CA MET A 22 -0.17 -13.30 26.25
C MET A 22 1.30 -13.68 25.97
N PRO A 23 1.79 -13.66 24.71
CA PRO A 23 3.21 -13.78 24.42
C PRO A 23 3.95 -12.45 24.62
N ILE A 24 3.57 -11.68 25.65
CA ILE A 24 4.26 -10.46 26.04
C ILE A 24 4.67 -10.64 27.48
N LYS A 25 5.94 -10.99 27.71
CA LYS A 25 6.56 -10.86 29.03
C LYS A 25 6.39 -9.41 29.46
N ASN A 26 5.55 -9.16 30.47
CA ASN A 26 5.42 -7.86 31.12
C ASN A 26 6.78 -7.47 31.71
N LYS A 27 7.58 -6.72 30.95
CA LYS A 27 8.66 -5.91 31.51
C LYS A 27 8.04 -4.60 31.99
N THR A 28 8.26 -4.35 33.28
CA THR A 28 8.32 -3.06 33.99
C THR A 28 7.65 -1.85 33.35
N HIS A 29 6.78 -1.20 34.13
CA HIS A 29 6.16 0.12 33.91
C HIS A 29 7.06 1.14 33.19
N ASP A 30 7.11 1.07 31.86
CA ASP A 30 7.41 2.24 31.04
C ASP A 30 6.12 3.07 31.00
N THR A 31 6.24 4.32 31.45
CA THR A 31 5.27 5.38 31.24
C THR A 31 4.69 5.30 29.84
N PHE A 32 3.42 4.91 29.71
CA PHE A 32 2.65 5.11 28.48
C PHE A 32 2.73 6.59 28.16
N GLN A 33 3.57 6.95 27.19
CA GLN A 33 3.62 8.29 26.64
C GLN A 33 2.25 8.54 26.01
N GLU A 34 1.48 9.49 26.53
CA GLU A 34 0.16 9.83 26.00
C GLU A 34 0.27 10.13 24.49
N MET A 35 -0.20 9.19 23.67
CA MET A 35 -0.29 9.41 22.24
C MET A 35 -1.46 10.35 21.98
N THR A 36 -1.17 11.64 21.83
CA THR A 36 -2.18 12.63 21.40
C THR A 36 -2.41 12.48 19.90
N ALA A 37 -3.43 11.72 19.52
CA ALA A 37 -3.96 11.75 18.16
C ALA A 37 -4.94 12.93 18.02
N PRO A 38 -5.00 13.59 16.85
CA PRO A 38 -5.98 14.66 16.60
C PRO A 38 -7.44 14.16 16.63
N TYR A 39 -7.63 12.84 16.60
CA TYR A 39 -8.93 12.16 16.66
C TYR A 39 -8.90 11.05 17.71
N ASN A 40 -9.97 10.94 18.49
CA ASN A 40 -10.21 9.79 19.34
C ASN A 40 -10.69 8.65 18.45
N PHE A 41 -9.84 7.64 18.23
CA PHE A 41 -10.25 6.43 17.54
C PHE A 41 -11.09 5.58 18.49
N VAL A 42 -12.31 5.25 18.08
CA VAL A 42 -13.12 4.26 18.78
C VAL A 42 -12.60 2.88 18.38
N PRO A 43 -12.15 2.04 19.33
CA PRO A 43 -11.70 0.69 19.00
C PRO A 43 -12.86 -0.13 18.42
N LEU A 44 -12.52 -1.10 17.56
CA LEU A 44 -13.51 -2.07 17.10
C LEU A 44 -14.08 -2.82 18.31
N SER A 45 -15.39 -3.06 18.28
CA SER A 45 -16.07 -3.80 19.34
C SER A 45 -15.49 -5.21 19.50
N GLY A 46 -15.23 -5.65 20.72
CA GLY A 46 -14.90 -7.07 20.97
C GLY A 46 -16.10 -8.01 20.84
N TRP A 47 -17.29 -7.46 20.62
CA TRP A 47 -18.57 -8.17 20.56
C TRP A 47 -19.28 -7.90 19.26
N VAL A 48 -19.84 -8.95 18.67
CA VAL A 48 -20.79 -8.91 17.56
C VAL A 48 -22.14 -9.39 18.09
N PHE A 49 -23.16 -8.55 17.97
CA PHE A 49 -24.51 -8.92 18.39
C PHE A 49 -25.20 -9.72 17.27
N GLU A 50 -25.45 -11.00 17.56
CA GLU A 50 -26.22 -11.91 16.72
C GLU A 50 -27.47 -12.29 17.50
N PRO A 51 -28.67 -11.82 17.10
CA PRO A 51 -29.88 -12.17 17.82
C PRO A 51 -30.16 -13.67 17.76
N ASP A 52 -30.54 -14.30 18.88
CA ASP A 52 -30.84 -15.74 18.92
C ASP A 52 -31.98 -16.15 17.96
N TRP A 53 -32.88 -15.21 17.68
CA TRP A 53 -34.02 -15.36 16.75
C TRP A 53 -33.67 -15.06 15.28
N ALA A 54 -32.42 -14.72 14.96
CA ALA A 54 -31.99 -14.35 13.61
C ALA A 54 -32.42 -15.37 12.54
N HIS A 55 -32.33 -16.66 12.85
CA HIS A 55 -32.69 -17.75 11.95
C HIS A 55 -34.19 -17.83 11.60
N GLN A 56 -35.05 -17.12 12.34
CA GLN A 56 -36.49 -17.08 12.09
C GLN A 56 -36.88 -16.00 11.08
N VAL A 57 -36.00 -15.04 10.80
CA VAL A 57 -36.28 -13.95 9.87
C VAL A 57 -36.13 -14.43 8.44
N SER A 58 -37.15 -14.20 7.63
CA SER A 58 -37.13 -14.40 6.18
C SER A 58 -37.53 -13.10 5.49
N HIS A 59 -36.80 -12.74 4.43
CA HIS A 59 -37.19 -11.65 3.54
C HIS A 59 -38.24 -12.08 2.50
N ASP A 60 -38.48 -13.39 2.36
CA ASP A 60 -39.44 -13.95 1.40
C ASP A 60 -40.79 -14.28 2.04
N VAL A 61 -40.78 -14.66 3.33
CA VAL A 61 -41.96 -15.12 4.06
C VAL A 61 -42.17 -14.25 5.29
N PRO A 62 -43.17 -13.35 5.30
CA PRO A 62 -43.47 -12.54 6.47
C PRO A 62 -44.06 -13.40 7.60
N PHE A 63 -43.84 -12.99 8.85
CA PHE A 63 -44.47 -13.62 10.00
C PHE A 63 -46.00 -13.53 9.93
N SER A 64 -46.71 -14.61 10.28
CA SER A 64 -48.17 -14.66 10.25
C SER A 64 -48.84 -13.62 11.17
N ASN A 65 -48.16 -13.24 12.25
CA ASN A 65 -48.54 -12.19 13.19
C ASN A 65 -47.70 -10.91 13.03
N GLY A 66 -46.97 -10.77 11.92
CA GLY A 66 -46.16 -9.59 11.63
C GLY A 66 -47.02 -8.35 11.37
N LEU A 67 -46.52 -7.19 11.76
CA LEU A 67 -47.13 -5.91 11.40
C LEU A 67 -46.51 -5.41 10.10
N SER A 68 -47.35 -5.10 9.11
CA SER A 68 -46.95 -4.38 7.91
C SER A 68 -47.47 -2.95 7.97
N GLY A 69 -46.67 -1.99 7.51
CA GLY A 69 -47.09 -0.60 7.48
C GLY A 69 -46.20 0.25 6.61
N ARG A 70 -46.56 1.53 6.51
CA ARG A 70 -45.79 2.56 5.82
C ARG A 70 -45.60 3.71 6.79
N LEU A 71 -44.37 4.21 6.86
CA LEU A 71 -44.02 5.43 7.57
C LEU A 71 -43.77 6.52 6.53
N ASP A 72 -44.59 7.56 6.56
CA ASP A 72 -44.34 8.76 5.77
C ASP A 72 -43.48 9.72 6.59
N ILE A 73 -42.28 10.02 6.10
CA ILE A 73 -41.31 10.88 6.77
C ILE A 73 -41.04 12.13 5.92
N ALA A 74 -40.92 13.28 6.59
CA ALA A 74 -40.41 14.51 6.00
C ALA A 74 -38.94 14.67 6.44
N ILE A 75 -38.02 14.78 5.47
CA ILE A 75 -36.59 14.95 5.73
C ILE A 75 -36.21 16.39 5.38
N THR A 76 -35.69 17.13 6.38
CA THR A 76 -35.19 18.49 6.21
C THR A 76 -33.66 18.48 6.26
N ALA A 77 -33.02 19.10 5.27
CA ALA A 77 -31.56 19.27 5.28
C ALA A 77 -31.20 20.51 6.11
N GLU A 78 -30.59 20.30 7.28
CA GLU A 78 -30.12 21.38 8.18
C GLU A 78 -28.89 22.12 7.63
N THR A 79 -28.13 21.46 6.75
CA THR A 79 -26.96 22.01 6.04
C THR A 79 -27.07 21.71 4.55
N PRO A 80 -26.35 22.44 3.68
CA PRO A 80 -26.27 22.09 2.27
C PRO A 80 -25.87 20.61 2.09
N LEU A 81 -26.71 19.86 1.37
CA LEU A 81 -26.56 18.43 1.13
C LEU A 81 -26.32 18.21 -0.37
N LEU A 82 -25.37 17.35 -0.75
CA LEU A 82 -25.18 16.88 -2.12
C LEU A 82 -25.25 15.35 -2.16
N VAL A 83 -26.36 14.81 -2.64
CA VAL A 83 -26.49 13.37 -2.94
C VAL A 83 -26.14 13.16 -4.41
N GLY A 84 -25.01 12.50 -4.66
CA GLY A 84 -24.45 12.35 -6.01
C GLY A 84 -25.30 11.50 -6.94
N GLY A 85 -25.54 12.00 -8.15
CA GLY A 85 -26.14 11.31 -9.29
C GLY A 85 -25.12 11.12 -10.41
N LYS A 86 -25.28 11.89 -11.50
CA LYS A 86 -24.34 11.81 -12.63
C LYS A 86 -22.95 12.30 -12.21
N GLN A 87 -21.95 11.49 -12.48
CA GLN A 87 -20.54 11.80 -12.20
C GLN A 87 -19.74 11.87 -13.49
N THR A 88 -18.91 12.91 -13.59
CA THR A 88 -17.86 13.04 -14.60
C THR A 88 -16.53 12.82 -13.90
N LYS A 89 -15.77 11.82 -14.32
CA LYS A 89 -14.44 11.56 -13.74
C LYS A 89 -13.51 12.73 -14.03
N ALA A 90 -12.60 13.00 -13.10
CA ALA A 90 -11.53 13.97 -13.31
C ALA A 90 -10.62 13.51 -14.46
N THR A 91 -10.13 14.47 -15.23
CA THR A 91 -9.07 14.28 -16.23
C THR A 91 -7.85 15.12 -15.82
N GLU A 92 -6.72 14.93 -16.51
CA GLU A 92 -5.53 15.78 -16.30
C GLU A 92 -5.81 17.28 -16.58
N GLN A 93 -6.88 17.58 -17.34
CA GLN A 93 -7.20 18.92 -17.83
C GLN A 93 -8.44 19.53 -17.14
N ALA A 94 -9.23 18.74 -16.41
CA ALA A 94 -10.45 19.19 -15.77
C ALA A 94 -10.73 18.42 -14.48
N ALA A 95 -11.15 19.14 -13.43
CA ALA A 95 -11.62 18.52 -12.20
C ALA A 95 -12.86 17.65 -12.47
N GLY A 96 -13.00 16.57 -11.71
CA GLY A 96 -14.19 15.74 -11.74
C GLY A 96 -15.40 16.54 -11.26
N GLU A 97 -16.58 16.18 -11.75
CA GLU A 97 -17.84 16.83 -11.38
C GLU A 97 -18.81 15.78 -10.84
N VAL A 98 -19.38 16.03 -9.66
CA VAL A 98 -20.48 15.25 -9.11
C VAL A 98 -21.72 16.14 -9.11
N ARG A 99 -22.72 15.77 -9.92
CA ARG A 99 -24.01 16.46 -9.95
C ARG A 99 -24.99 15.81 -8.98
N PHE A 100 -25.99 16.56 -8.55
CA PHE A 100 -27.09 16.04 -7.77
C PHE A 100 -27.79 14.87 -8.47
N PHE A 101 -28.30 13.93 -7.67
CA PHE A 101 -29.22 12.92 -8.16
C PHE A 101 -30.54 13.57 -8.58
N GLN A 102 -30.96 13.26 -9.81
CA GLN A 102 -32.19 13.76 -10.39
C GLN A 102 -33.03 12.59 -10.91
N LEU A 103 -34.34 12.68 -10.70
CA LEU A 103 -35.30 11.81 -11.36
C LEU A 103 -35.36 12.09 -12.88
N PRO A 104 -35.97 11.21 -13.69
CA PRO A 104 -36.13 11.45 -15.12
C PRO A 104 -36.78 12.80 -15.47
N ASP A 105 -37.62 13.32 -14.58
CA ASP A 105 -38.30 14.62 -14.68
C ASP A 105 -37.47 15.82 -14.16
N LYS A 106 -36.17 15.62 -13.89
CA LYS A 106 -35.20 16.62 -13.39
C LYS A 106 -35.40 17.11 -11.96
N ARG A 107 -36.37 16.59 -11.21
CA ARG A 107 -36.47 16.90 -9.77
C ARG A 107 -35.32 16.27 -9.01
N TYR A 108 -34.76 17.01 -8.05
CA TYR A 108 -33.78 16.46 -7.12
C TYR A 108 -34.43 15.44 -6.20
N ALA A 109 -33.73 14.33 -5.94
CA ALA A 109 -34.22 13.29 -5.06
C ALA A 109 -33.05 12.62 -4.33
N ILE A 110 -33.36 12.00 -3.19
CA ILE A 110 -32.44 11.08 -2.52
C ILE A 110 -32.86 9.67 -2.94
N PRO A 111 -31.99 8.88 -3.60
CA PRO A 111 -32.30 7.50 -3.94
C PRO A 111 -32.62 6.68 -2.68
N GLY A 112 -33.60 5.77 -2.78
CA GLY A 112 -33.92 4.85 -1.69
C GLY A 112 -32.73 3.99 -1.27
N THR A 113 -31.83 3.67 -2.21
CA THR A 113 -30.57 2.97 -1.96
C THR A 113 -29.59 3.79 -1.11
N SER A 114 -29.51 5.11 -1.31
CA SER A 114 -28.68 6.01 -0.50
C SER A 114 -29.19 6.07 0.94
N LEU A 115 -30.51 6.19 1.12
CA LEU A 115 -31.13 6.14 2.46
C LEU A 115 -30.92 4.78 3.13
N LYS A 116 -31.13 3.68 2.39
CA LYS A 116 -30.89 2.31 2.89
C LYS A 116 -29.45 2.16 3.37
N GLY A 117 -28.46 2.57 2.57
CA GLY A 117 -27.04 2.50 2.93
C GLY A 117 -26.68 3.36 4.15
N MET A 118 -27.21 4.58 4.21
CA MET A 118 -27.01 5.47 5.37
C MET A 118 -27.56 4.85 6.66
N ILE A 119 -28.81 4.35 6.63
CA ILE A 119 -29.43 3.74 7.81
C ILE A 119 -28.70 2.44 8.18
N ARG A 120 -28.31 1.61 7.20
CA ARG A 120 -27.53 0.40 7.42
C ARG A 120 -26.24 0.69 8.18
N ASN A 121 -25.44 1.66 7.71
CA ASN A 121 -24.17 2.01 8.35
C ASN A 121 -24.35 2.45 9.81
N VAL A 122 -25.35 3.29 10.08
CA VAL A 122 -25.65 3.72 11.46
C VAL A 122 -26.11 2.54 12.32
N LEU A 123 -26.95 1.65 11.76
CA LEU A 123 -27.42 0.46 12.47
C LEU A 123 -26.28 -0.51 12.78
N GLU A 124 -25.36 -0.76 11.85
CA GLU A 124 -24.18 -1.61 12.06
C GLU A 124 -23.35 -1.10 13.26
N ILE A 125 -23.14 0.20 13.37
CA ILE A 125 -22.43 0.81 14.51
C ILE A 125 -23.25 0.69 15.80
N ALA A 126 -24.52 1.12 15.77
CA ALA A 126 -25.37 1.21 16.95
C ALA A 126 -25.73 -0.17 17.54
N SER A 127 -25.75 -1.21 16.71
CA SER A 127 -26.11 -2.57 17.10
C SER A 127 -24.93 -3.50 17.33
N PHE A 128 -23.68 -3.03 17.24
CA PHE A 128 -22.49 -3.88 17.28
C PHE A 128 -22.53 -4.98 16.19
N GLY A 129 -22.83 -4.56 14.95
CA GLY A 129 -22.86 -5.42 13.78
C GLY A 129 -21.47 -5.85 13.32
N LYS A 130 -21.45 -6.68 12.27
CA LYS A 130 -20.26 -7.24 11.65
C LYS A 130 -19.47 -6.18 10.91
N MET A 131 -18.14 -6.32 10.90
CA MET A 131 -17.23 -5.46 10.11
C MET A 131 -16.77 -6.24 8.87
N GLN A 132 -17.71 -6.51 7.97
CA GLN A 132 -17.50 -7.43 6.85
C GLN A 132 -17.19 -6.73 5.51
N PHE A 133 -17.59 -5.47 5.34
CA PHE A 133 -17.33 -4.69 4.12
C PHE A 133 -15.99 -3.95 4.23
N VAL A 134 -14.91 -4.72 4.20
CA VAL A 134 -13.56 -4.19 4.30
C VAL A 134 -12.67 -4.82 3.25
N ASP A 135 -11.89 -3.98 2.58
CA ASP A 135 -10.86 -4.45 1.67
C ASP A 135 -9.72 -5.08 2.46
N ASP A 136 -9.54 -6.39 2.33
CA ASP A 136 -8.53 -7.12 3.08
C ASP A 136 -7.14 -6.91 2.47
N ARG A 137 -6.39 -5.96 3.04
CA ARG A 137 -5.11 -5.48 2.53
C ARG A 137 -4.09 -5.33 3.66
N ARG A 138 -2.80 -5.45 3.32
CA ARG A 138 -1.68 -5.15 4.23
C ARG A 138 -1.23 -3.71 4.03
N LEU A 139 -1.27 -2.93 5.11
CA LEU A 139 -0.91 -1.51 5.07
C LEU A 139 0.60 -1.33 4.94
N SER A 140 1.03 -0.23 4.29
CA SER A 140 2.44 0.06 4.10
C SER A 140 3.06 0.66 5.37
N LEU A 141 4.17 0.08 5.84
CA LEU A 141 5.00 0.62 6.91
C LEU A 141 6.19 1.37 6.33
N ARG A 142 6.46 2.57 6.88
CA ARG A 142 7.55 3.45 6.41
C ARG A 142 8.64 3.68 7.44
N ASP A 143 8.28 3.86 8.72
CA ASP A 143 9.27 4.02 9.78
C ASP A 143 9.52 2.67 10.45
N ILE A 144 10.63 2.03 10.04
CA ILE A 144 11.03 0.71 10.55
C ILE A 144 12.20 0.85 11.53
N SER A 145 12.64 2.09 11.79
CA SER A 145 13.78 2.40 12.66
C SER A 145 13.42 2.51 14.15
N GLY A 146 12.14 2.70 14.46
CA GLY A 146 11.63 2.81 15.82
C GLY A 146 11.35 1.45 16.47
N ARG A 147 11.86 1.24 17.70
CA ARG A 147 11.57 0.05 18.54
C ARG A 147 10.09 -0.12 18.91
N THR A 148 9.27 0.91 18.74
CA THR A 148 8.00 1.06 19.46
C THR A 148 6.75 0.65 18.67
N VAL A 149 6.84 0.53 17.33
CA VAL A 149 5.66 0.24 16.49
C VAL A 149 5.79 -1.09 15.75
N ILE A 150 7.03 -1.56 15.59
CA ILE A 150 7.33 -2.70 14.75
C ILE A 150 8.10 -3.69 15.61
N GLY A 151 7.46 -4.82 15.96
CA GLY A 151 8.11 -5.87 16.75
C GLY A 151 9.41 -6.37 16.09
N ASP A 152 10.19 -7.16 16.83
CA ASP A 152 11.49 -7.74 16.43
C ASP A 152 11.49 -8.45 15.05
N ASN A 153 10.30 -8.71 14.51
CA ASN A 153 10.06 -9.37 13.24
C ASN A 153 10.44 -8.54 12.01
N TYR A 154 10.74 -7.24 12.10
CA TYR A 154 11.11 -6.41 10.93
C TYR A 154 12.56 -5.94 11.01
N LYS A 155 13.48 -6.86 10.75
CA LYS A 155 14.87 -6.49 10.49
C LYS A 155 14.95 -5.84 9.11
N ILE A 156 15.52 -4.63 9.06
CA ILE A 156 15.89 -3.92 7.84
C ILE A 156 17.24 -4.45 7.29
N GLU A 157 17.97 -5.22 8.10
CA GLU A 157 19.23 -5.84 7.72
C GLU A 157 18.98 -7.06 6.82
N GLY A 158 19.95 -7.38 5.96
CA GLY A 158 19.84 -8.50 5.01
C GLY A 158 19.16 -8.12 3.68
N GLN A 159 19.15 -6.83 3.34
CA GLN A 159 18.68 -6.36 2.05
C GLN A 159 19.50 -6.99 0.90
N GLN A 160 18.81 -7.67 0.00
CA GLN A 160 19.38 -8.26 -1.22
C GLN A 160 18.86 -7.54 -2.48
N ALA A 161 19.51 -7.80 -3.61
CA ALA A 161 19.19 -7.24 -4.91
C ALA A 161 18.94 -8.34 -5.94
N GLY A 162 18.10 -8.04 -6.94
CA GLY A 162 17.79 -8.98 -8.00
C GLY A 162 16.94 -8.39 -9.10
N PHE A 163 16.63 -9.22 -10.09
CA PHE A 163 15.78 -8.87 -11.22
C PHE A 163 14.47 -9.64 -11.13
N LEU A 164 13.37 -8.92 -10.93
CA LEU A 164 12.01 -9.47 -10.92
C LEU A 164 11.53 -9.66 -12.35
N ARG A 165 10.99 -10.84 -12.67
CA ARG A 165 10.42 -11.13 -13.99
C ARG A 165 9.17 -11.99 -13.92
N LEU A 166 8.37 -11.92 -14.98
CA LEU A 166 7.19 -12.78 -15.18
C LEU A 166 7.59 -14.02 -15.98
N ARG A 167 7.17 -15.19 -15.49
CA ARG A 167 7.28 -16.46 -16.23
C ARG A 167 6.12 -16.64 -17.19
N GLU A 168 6.24 -17.61 -18.08
CA GLU A 168 5.22 -17.92 -19.09
C GLU A 168 3.86 -18.29 -18.46
N ASP A 169 3.90 -18.94 -17.29
CA ASP A 169 2.73 -19.34 -16.49
C ASP A 169 2.15 -18.20 -15.63
N SER A 170 2.60 -16.96 -15.83
CA SER A 170 2.25 -15.78 -15.04
C SER A 170 2.70 -15.80 -13.57
N SER A 171 3.48 -16.80 -13.15
CA SER A 171 4.17 -16.75 -11.87
C SER A 171 5.33 -15.76 -11.93
N VAL A 172 5.78 -15.31 -10.76
CA VAL A 172 6.81 -14.27 -10.64
C VAL A 172 8.02 -14.85 -9.93
N GLU A 173 9.21 -14.51 -10.41
CA GLU A 173 10.47 -14.91 -9.78
C GLU A 173 11.46 -13.74 -9.72
N ILE A 174 12.44 -13.87 -8.83
CA ILE A 174 13.57 -12.95 -8.72
C ILE A 174 14.85 -13.70 -9.07
N ILE A 175 15.66 -13.13 -9.95
CA ILE A 175 17.02 -13.61 -10.19
C ILE A 175 17.97 -12.82 -9.29
N PRO A 176 18.60 -13.46 -8.29
CA PRO A 176 19.51 -12.77 -7.38
C PRO A 176 20.72 -12.19 -8.09
N CYS A 177 21.23 -11.09 -7.54
CA CYS A 177 22.50 -10.48 -7.92
C CYS A 177 23.12 -9.76 -6.72
N GLU A 178 24.38 -9.40 -6.85
CA GLU A 178 25.05 -8.46 -5.96
C GLU A 178 24.72 -7.02 -6.35
N TYR A 179 24.85 -6.08 -5.41
CA TYR A 179 24.72 -4.66 -5.70
C TYR A 179 25.89 -3.85 -5.14
N ILE A 180 26.18 -2.73 -5.78
CA ILE A 180 27.18 -1.77 -5.32
C ILE A 180 26.65 -0.35 -5.49
N HIS A 181 27.10 0.58 -4.65
CA HIS A 181 26.70 1.98 -4.75
C HIS A 181 27.50 2.69 -5.84
N ILE A 182 26.86 3.59 -6.57
CA ILE A 182 27.49 4.43 -7.57
C ILE A 182 27.13 5.89 -7.34
N SER A 183 28.12 6.78 -7.42
CA SER A 183 27.94 8.23 -7.25
C SER A 183 27.25 8.83 -8.46
N HIS A 184 26.29 9.73 -8.23
CA HIS A 184 25.69 10.54 -9.30
C HIS A 184 26.73 11.38 -10.04
N ARG A 185 27.79 11.83 -9.35
CA ARG A 185 28.86 12.62 -9.97
C ARG A 185 29.77 11.81 -10.87
N ASP A 186 30.02 10.55 -10.53
CA ASP A 186 30.83 9.66 -11.37
C ASP A 186 30.06 9.31 -12.66
N ILE A 187 28.74 9.12 -12.55
CA ILE A 187 27.84 8.94 -13.70
C ILE A 187 27.85 10.19 -14.60
N GLU A 188 27.73 11.39 -14.03
CA GLU A 188 27.77 12.64 -14.78
C GLU A 188 29.12 12.87 -15.45
N TYR A 189 30.23 12.52 -14.77
CA TYR A 189 31.57 12.60 -15.32
C TYR A 189 31.74 11.65 -16.51
N LEU A 190 31.31 10.39 -16.38
CA LEU A 190 31.30 9.40 -17.46
C LEU A 190 30.50 9.89 -18.68
N LEU A 191 29.38 10.57 -18.44
CA LEU A 191 28.52 11.13 -19.48
C LEU A 191 28.99 12.47 -20.05
N GLU A 192 30.24 12.87 -19.76
CA GLU A 192 30.81 14.18 -20.13
C GLU A 192 29.86 15.33 -19.80
N TRP A 193 29.15 15.24 -18.68
CA TRP A 193 28.15 16.20 -18.23
C TRP A 193 28.78 17.14 -17.22
N GLN A 194 29.51 18.14 -17.72
CA GLN A 194 30.38 18.98 -16.89
C GLN A 194 29.74 20.31 -16.45
N LEU A 195 28.57 20.69 -17.01
CA LEU A 195 27.93 21.97 -16.71
C LEU A 195 26.45 21.83 -16.32
N PRO A 196 25.93 22.71 -15.43
CA PRO A 196 24.52 22.74 -15.05
C PRO A 196 23.55 22.96 -16.23
N PRO A 197 22.29 22.47 -16.14
CA PRO A 197 21.72 21.73 -15.00
C PRO A 197 22.22 20.29 -14.97
N TYR A 198 22.60 19.79 -13.79
CA TYR A 198 23.06 18.40 -13.65
C TYR A 198 21.90 17.40 -13.76
N ILE A 199 22.21 16.15 -14.14
CA ILE A 199 21.20 15.10 -14.34
C ILE A 199 20.49 14.78 -13.03
N PHE A 200 21.23 14.76 -11.90
CA PHE A 200 20.70 14.38 -10.59
C PHE A 200 20.63 15.57 -9.63
N THR A 201 19.79 16.58 -9.93
CA THR A 201 19.60 17.73 -9.03
C THR A 201 18.23 17.77 -8.35
N LYS A 202 18.20 18.38 -7.16
CA LYS A 202 16.95 18.68 -6.44
C LYS A 202 16.06 19.69 -7.17
N ALA A 203 16.61 20.56 -8.03
CA ALA A 203 15.80 21.57 -8.73
C ALA A 203 14.74 20.94 -9.65
N GLU A 204 15.06 19.79 -10.24
CA GLU A 204 14.17 19.10 -11.19
C GLU A 204 13.58 17.80 -10.62
N THR A 205 14.19 17.19 -9.58
CA THR A 205 13.77 15.89 -8.99
C THR A 205 13.30 14.88 -10.05
N PRO A 206 14.15 14.53 -11.03
CA PRO A 206 13.71 13.74 -12.17
C PRO A 206 13.20 12.37 -11.74
N THR A 207 12.11 11.94 -12.38
CA THR A 207 11.55 10.60 -12.21
C THR A 207 12.52 9.54 -12.70
N VAL A 208 12.32 8.27 -12.30
CA VAL A 208 13.15 7.15 -12.79
C VAL A 208 13.15 7.08 -14.31
N ARG A 209 11.99 7.28 -14.95
CA ARG A 209 11.86 7.36 -16.42
C ARG A 209 12.75 8.46 -17.00
N GLN A 210 12.70 9.67 -16.42
CA GLN A 210 13.52 10.80 -16.89
C GLN A 210 15.01 10.56 -16.71
N LYS A 211 15.43 9.91 -15.61
CA LYS A 211 16.84 9.53 -15.40
C LYS A 211 17.34 8.60 -16.50
N TYR A 212 16.60 7.53 -16.80
CA TYR A 212 16.96 6.61 -17.89
C TYR A 212 16.94 7.29 -19.25
N ALA A 213 15.93 8.11 -19.55
CA ALA A 213 15.87 8.85 -20.81
C ALA A 213 17.09 9.78 -21.01
N ARG A 214 17.50 10.52 -19.95
CA ARG A 214 18.70 11.37 -19.96
C ARG A 214 19.97 10.55 -20.16
N TRP A 215 20.08 9.41 -19.48
CA TRP A 215 21.20 8.49 -19.68
C TRP A 215 21.29 8.01 -21.13
N HIS A 216 20.22 7.44 -21.70
CA HIS A 216 20.23 6.92 -23.06
C HIS A 216 20.57 8.00 -24.09
N GLN A 217 19.93 9.17 -23.98
CA GLN A 217 20.19 10.30 -24.87
C GLN A 217 21.66 10.73 -24.85
N ARG A 218 22.28 10.75 -23.66
CA ARG A 218 23.65 11.21 -23.52
C ARG A 218 24.66 10.14 -23.91
N TRP A 219 24.43 8.89 -23.52
CA TRP A 219 25.27 7.75 -23.89
C TRP A 219 25.35 7.56 -25.40
N GLN A 220 24.22 7.68 -26.11
CA GLN A 220 24.17 7.56 -27.57
C GLN A 220 25.04 8.62 -28.27
N LYS A 221 25.11 9.84 -27.73
CA LYS A 221 25.95 10.91 -28.30
C LYS A 221 27.45 10.62 -28.16
N ILE A 222 27.84 9.86 -27.13
CA ILE A 222 29.25 9.59 -26.82
C ILE A 222 29.72 8.32 -27.55
N ASN A 223 28.91 7.25 -27.53
CA ASN A 223 29.34 5.94 -28.00
C ASN A 223 28.80 5.53 -29.38
N SER A 224 27.99 6.36 -30.04
CA SER A 224 27.42 6.14 -31.39
C SER A 224 26.56 4.87 -31.59
N GLU A 225 26.53 3.97 -30.62
CA GLU A 225 25.68 2.78 -30.56
C GLU A 225 24.29 3.14 -29.98
N PRO A 226 23.19 2.92 -30.71
CA PRO A 226 21.85 3.10 -30.16
C PRO A 226 21.55 1.99 -29.14
N LEU A 227 21.41 2.36 -27.86
CA LEU A 227 20.81 1.48 -26.87
C LEU A 227 19.31 1.36 -27.14
N SER A 228 18.77 0.15 -27.08
CA SER A 228 17.31 -0.04 -27.04
C SER A 228 16.74 0.68 -25.82
N GLU A 229 15.74 1.53 -26.01
CA GLU A 229 15.02 2.25 -24.94
C GLU A 229 14.36 1.28 -23.93
N ASP A 230 14.19 0.03 -24.35
CA ASP A 230 13.66 -1.03 -23.51
C ASP A 230 14.73 -1.68 -22.61
N SER A 231 16.00 -1.64 -23.01
CA SER A 231 17.12 -2.26 -22.28
C SER A 231 17.63 -1.41 -21.12
N LEU A 232 17.96 -2.05 -20.00
CA LEU A 232 18.64 -1.37 -18.90
C LEU A 232 20.11 -1.15 -19.25
N PRO A 233 20.67 0.03 -18.94
CA PRO A 233 22.06 0.32 -19.22
C PRO A 233 23.01 -0.52 -18.39
N THR A 234 24.06 -1.03 -19.04
CA THR A 234 25.13 -1.79 -18.42
C THR A 234 26.42 -0.97 -18.46
N ILE A 235 27.23 -1.07 -17.40
CA ILE A 235 28.53 -0.40 -17.30
C ILE A 235 29.57 -1.36 -16.74
N SER A 236 30.83 -1.18 -17.15
CA SER A 236 31.95 -1.82 -16.46
C SER A 236 32.46 -0.94 -15.32
N PHE A 237 32.97 -1.54 -14.24
CA PHE A 237 33.45 -0.82 -13.06
C PHE A 237 34.44 -1.66 -12.23
N ASN A 238 35.20 -0.98 -11.37
CA ASN A 238 36.00 -1.60 -10.32
C ASN A 238 35.37 -1.33 -8.96
N ILE A 239 35.63 -2.21 -8.00
CA ILE A 239 35.15 -2.05 -6.62
C ILE A 239 36.17 -1.25 -5.82
N GLU A 240 35.72 -0.20 -5.14
CA GLU A 240 36.48 0.51 -4.12
C GLU A 240 36.20 -0.09 -2.74
N SER A 241 37.05 -1.02 -2.30
CA SER A 241 36.82 -1.74 -1.02
C SER A 241 37.12 -0.90 0.23
N GLN A 242 37.76 0.27 0.08
CA GLN A 242 38.13 1.13 1.22
C GLN A 242 37.03 2.12 1.64
N SER A 243 35.95 2.25 0.87
CA SER A 243 34.80 3.08 1.21
C SER A 243 33.70 2.27 1.91
N THR A 244 32.96 2.91 2.82
CA THR A 244 31.78 2.31 3.46
C THR A 244 30.56 3.22 3.25
N PRO A 245 29.48 2.75 2.58
CA PRO A 245 29.42 1.48 1.84
C PRO A 245 30.37 1.46 0.63
N GLN A 246 30.68 0.27 0.12
CA GLN A 246 31.53 0.07 -1.05
C GLN A 246 30.98 0.82 -2.27
N MET A 247 31.89 1.39 -3.05
CA MET A 247 31.57 2.22 -4.21
C MET A 247 32.10 1.62 -5.52
N ALA A 248 31.35 1.79 -6.60
CA ALA A 248 31.82 1.58 -7.96
C ALA A 248 32.72 2.75 -8.37
N ARG A 249 33.89 2.45 -8.94
CA ARG A 249 34.86 3.41 -9.48
C ARG A 249 35.40 2.94 -10.83
N ASP A 250 36.22 3.76 -11.48
CA ASP A 250 36.81 3.47 -12.80
C ASP A 250 35.74 3.05 -13.82
N LEU A 251 34.63 3.80 -13.86
CA LEU A 251 33.49 3.47 -14.70
C LEU A 251 33.90 3.38 -16.18
N ASP A 252 33.36 2.40 -16.89
CA ASP A 252 33.64 2.06 -18.29
C ASP A 252 35.06 1.54 -18.57
N ARG A 253 35.85 1.23 -17.52
CA ARG A 253 37.21 0.69 -17.64
C ARG A 253 37.52 -0.40 -16.62
N GLY A 254 36.48 -0.97 -16.02
CA GLY A 254 36.60 -1.89 -14.91
C GLY A 254 36.51 -3.37 -15.28
N GLN A 255 36.84 -4.24 -14.33
CA GLN A 255 36.80 -5.70 -14.51
C GLN A 255 35.41 -6.32 -14.25
N TYR A 256 34.55 -5.63 -13.49
CA TYR A 256 33.17 -6.07 -13.25
C TYR A 256 32.24 -5.42 -14.26
N GLU A 257 31.16 -6.09 -14.60
CA GLU A 257 30.09 -5.58 -15.45
C GLU A 257 28.76 -5.68 -14.71
N GLY A 258 27.92 -4.66 -14.82
CA GLY A 258 26.63 -4.65 -14.13
C GLY A 258 25.65 -3.63 -14.66
N THR A 259 24.38 -3.83 -14.34
CA THR A 259 23.25 -3.00 -14.76
C THR A 259 23.08 -1.80 -13.83
N LEU A 260 23.00 -0.61 -14.40
CA LEU A 260 22.76 0.63 -13.68
C LEU A 260 21.28 0.78 -13.27
N VAL A 261 21.06 0.96 -11.96
CA VAL A 261 19.74 0.97 -11.33
C VAL A 261 19.46 2.34 -10.70
N PHE A 262 18.57 3.10 -11.35
CA PHE A 262 18.11 4.39 -10.85
C PHE A 262 16.88 4.25 -9.96
N THR A 263 16.91 4.89 -8.79
CA THR A 263 15.81 4.87 -7.82
C THR A 263 15.22 6.27 -7.61
N GLY A 264 13.95 6.37 -7.19
CA GLY A 264 13.13 7.58 -7.39
C GLY A 264 13.50 8.84 -6.60
N GLN A 265 14.08 8.73 -5.40
CA GLN A 265 14.45 9.92 -4.62
C GLN A 265 15.84 10.42 -4.99
N ILE A 266 15.98 11.71 -5.30
CA ILE A 266 17.24 12.45 -5.33
C ILE A 266 17.11 13.58 -4.34
N SER A 267 18.16 13.84 -3.58
CA SER A 267 18.22 15.07 -2.81
C SER A 267 19.59 15.71 -2.81
N ASP A 268 20.39 15.45 -3.84
CA ASP A 268 21.63 16.17 -4.08
C ASP A 268 21.34 17.68 -4.16
N LYS A 269 21.79 18.39 -3.12
CA LYS A 269 21.64 19.85 -2.98
C LYS A 269 22.77 20.61 -3.66
N GLY A 270 23.75 19.95 -4.27
CA GLY A 270 25.04 20.55 -4.59
C GLY A 270 25.82 20.88 -3.30
N GLN A 271 27.09 20.49 -3.23
CA GLN A 271 28.12 20.72 -2.18
C GLN A 271 27.73 20.69 -0.68
N THR A 272 26.48 20.45 -0.31
CA THR A 272 26.00 20.39 1.07
C THR A 272 25.61 18.95 1.39
N ASN A 273 26.33 18.36 2.35
CA ASN A 273 26.39 16.94 2.74
C ASN A 273 25.06 16.28 3.21
N SER A 274 23.89 16.82 2.88
CA SER A 274 22.60 16.25 3.32
C SER A 274 21.70 15.97 2.13
N GLY A 275 22.03 14.91 1.39
CA GLY A 275 21.10 14.34 0.42
C GLY A 275 21.49 13.00 -0.17
N LYS A 276 20.59 12.37 -0.92
CA LYS A 276 20.86 11.16 -1.67
C LYS A 276 21.55 11.53 -2.98
N TYR A 277 22.84 11.18 -3.05
CA TYR A 277 23.75 11.41 -4.18
C TYR A 277 24.25 10.09 -4.80
N ARG A 278 23.61 8.97 -4.45
CA ARG A 278 24.00 7.63 -4.89
C ARG A 278 22.80 6.88 -5.44
N ASP A 279 23.06 6.08 -6.45
CA ASP A 279 22.19 5.02 -6.97
C ASP A 279 23.00 3.71 -6.99
N PHE A 280 22.58 2.69 -7.73
CA PHE A 280 23.16 1.35 -7.62
C PHE A 280 23.60 0.78 -8.96
N VAL A 281 24.53 -0.16 -8.92
CA VAL A 281 24.83 -1.09 -10.02
C VAL A 281 24.56 -2.50 -9.51
N PHE A 282 23.76 -3.27 -10.25
CA PHE A 282 23.45 -4.67 -9.98
C PHE A 282 24.39 -5.54 -10.83
N TYR A 283 25.15 -6.42 -10.21
CA TYR A 283 26.21 -7.21 -10.86
C TYR A 283 26.26 -8.64 -10.31
N ASP A 284 27.07 -9.51 -10.90
CA ASP A 284 27.19 -10.92 -10.47
C ASP A 284 25.83 -11.65 -10.40
N ARG A 285 25.15 -11.68 -11.54
CA ARG A 285 23.83 -12.28 -11.70
C ARG A 285 23.86 -13.80 -11.48
N GLN A 286 22.88 -14.33 -10.75
CA GLN A 286 22.83 -15.73 -10.33
C GLN A 286 21.60 -16.46 -10.93
N ASP A 287 21.53 -16.64 -12.25
CA ASP A 287 20.37 -17.23 -12.95
C ASP A 287 19.97 -18.63 -12.43
N LYS A 288 20.94 -19.43 -11.95
CA LYS A 288 20.69 -20.78 -11.42
C LYS A 288 20.08 -20.80 -10.02
N ARG A 289 19.93 -19.64 -9.39
CA ARG A 289 19.38 -19.47 -8.03
C ARG A 289 18.12 -18.60 -8.04
N ALA A 290 17.34 -18.67 -9.12
CA ALA A 290 16.07 -17.97 -9.19
C ALA A 290 15.17 -18.33 -7.99
N LEU A 291 14.57 -17.31 -7.40
CA LEU A 291 13.72 -17.40 -6.21
C LEU A 291 12.28 -17.19 -6.60
N ASP A 292 11.41 -18.12 -6.18
CA ASP A 292 9.97 -17.99 -6.38
C ASP A 292 9.39 -16.88 -5.51
N VAL A 293 8.50 -16.07 -6.10
CA VAL A 293 7.74 -15.06 -5.37
C VAL A 293 6.31 -15.55 -5.20
N SER A 294 5.87 -15.68 -3.94
CA SER A 294 4.50 -16.09 -3.66
C SER A 294 3.48 -15.05 -4.19
N PRO A 295 2.28 -15.49 -4.62
CA PRO A 295 1.25 -14.57 -5.09
C PRO A 295 0.89 -13.46 -4.09
N GLN A 296 0.91 -13.77 -2.79
CA GLN A 296 0.62 -12.78 -1.74
C GLN A 296 1.71 -11.71 -1.66
N VAL A 297 2.99 -12.09 -1.73
CA VAL A 297 4.11 -11.12 -1.69
C VAL A 297 4.08 -10.21 -2.92
N PHE A 298 3.76 -10.77 -4.09
CA PHE A 298 3.61 -9.96 -5.30
C PHE A 298 2.40 -9.01 -5.21
N LYS A 299 1.25 -9.48 -4.70
CA LYS A 299 0.07 -8.63 -4.46
C LYS A 299 0.37 -7.49 -3.49
N ASP A 300 1.09 -7.79 -2.40
CA ASP A 300 1.52 -6.79 -1.41
C ASP A 300 2.44 -5.73 -2.05
N PHE A 301 3.41 -6.18 -2.87
CA PHE A 301 4.29 -5.29 -3.65
C PHE A 301 3.49 -4.34 -4.56
N LEU A 302 2.56 -4.87 -5.35
CA LEU A 302 1.72 -4.08 -6.25
C LEU A 302 0.90 -3.02 -5.49
N TYR A 303 0.28 -3.41 -4.38
CA TYR A 303 -0.54 -2.50 -3.56
C TYR A 303 0.31 -1.37 -2.95
N ILE A 304 1.44 -1.70 -2.33
CA ILE A 304 2.32 -0.72 -1.67
C ILE A 304 2.90 0.29 -2.65
N HIS A 305 3.16 -0.17 -3.88
CA HIS A 305 3.64 0.68 -4.96
C HIS A 305 2.52 1.35 -5.77
N GLY A 306 1.26 1.29 -5.29
CA GLY A 306 0.15 2.06 -5.80
C GLY A 306 -0.39 1.56 -7.15
N ASP A 307 -0.37 0.25 -7.41
CA ASP A 307 -0.91 -0.35 -8.64
C ASP A 307 -2.44 -0.25 -8.78
N GLU A 308 -3.15 0.26 -7.78
CA GLU A 308 -4.58 0.57 -7.91
C GLU A 308 -4.83 2.08 -8.06
N ASP A 309 -3.89 2.91 -7.62
CA ASP A 309 -3.98 4.36 -7.74
C ASP A 309 -3.53 4.81 -9.14
N LYS A 310 -4.47 5.25 -9.96
CA LYS A 310 -4.19 5.71 -11.33
C LYS A 310 -3.41 7.03 -11.37
N ASN A 311 -3.44 7.79 -10.28
CA ASN A 311 -2.75 9.07 -10.16
C ASN A 311 -1.41 8.94 -9.41
N SER A 312 -1.01 7.72 -9.05
CA SER A 312 0.23 7.46 -8.33
C SER A 312 1.44 7.86 -9.18
N THR A 313 2.27 8.74 -8.61
CA THR A 313 3.54 9.20 -9.19
C THR A 313 4.70 8.23 -8.91
N SER A 314 4.41 7.03 -8.41
CA SER A 314 5.42 6.01 -8.13
C SER A 314 6.18 5.61 -9.40
N SER A 315 7.45 5.22 -9.26
CA SER A 315 8.22 4.64 -10.37
C SER A 315 7.62 3.33 -10.89
N TRP A 316 6.85 2.62 -10.05
CA TRP A 316 6.06 1.47 -10.48
C TRP A 316 5.10 1.87 -11.60
N ARG A 317 4.15 2.75 -11.30
CA ARG A 317 3.11 3.18 -12.25
C ARG A 317 3.68 3.92 -13.44
N THR A 318 4.64 4.80 -13.20
CA THR A 318 5.14 5.71 -14.23
C THR A 318 6.20 5.09 -15.12
N PHE A 319 6.76 3.92 -14.79
CA PHE A 319 7.87 3.34 -15.55
C PHE A 319 7.90 1.80 -15.55
N TRP A 320 7.98 1.17 -14.38
CA TRP A 320 8.28 -0.27 -14.28
C TRP A 320 7.12 -1.20 -14.64
N ARG A 321 5.88 -0.78 -14.35
CA ARG A 321 4.67 -1.58 -14.61
C ARG A 321 4.57 -1.97 -16.08
N ASP A 322 4.67 -0.97 -16.96
CA ASP A 322 4.57 -1.21 -18.40
C ASP A 322 5.73 -2.10 -18.88
N LYS A 323 6.96 -1.88 -18.39
CA LYS A 323 8.09 -2.75 -18.73
C LYS A 323 7.85 -4.20 -18.33
N LEU A 324 7.43 -4.47 -17.09
CA LEU A 324 7.22 -5.83 -16.60
C LEU A 324 6.14 -6.57 -17.40
N PHE A 325 5.04 -5.89 -17.75
CA PHE A 325 3.90 -6.52 -18.45
C PHE A 325 3.96 -6.43 -19.98
N LYS A 326 4.91 -5.68 -20.57
CA LYS A 326 5.02 -5.50 -22.03
C LYS A 326 5.37 -6.80 -22.74
N ASN A 327 6.33 -7.57 -22.22
CA ASN A 327 6.61 -8.94 -22.63
C ASN A 327 7.37 -9.70 -21.54
N GLN A 328 7.33 -11.05 -21.60
CA GLN A 328 7.92 -11.96 -20.61
C GLN A 328 9.47 -11.94 -20.55
N GLN A 329 10.13 -11.20 -21.44
CA GLN A 329 11.59 -11.05 -21.44
C GLN A 329 12.06 -9.83 -20.65
N HIS A 330 11.14 -8.97 -20.20
CA HIS A 330 11.50 -7.80 -19.42
C HIS A 330 11.62 -8.14 -17.94
N GLU A 331 12.68 -7.62 -17.36
CA GLU A 331 12.97 -7.74 -15.94
C GLU A 331 13.12 -6.36 -15.34
N ILE A 332 12.76 -6.22 -14.08
CA ILE A 332 12.89 -4.96 -13.36
C ILE A 332 13.82 -5.14 -12.15
N PRO A 333 14.73 -4.18 -11.89
CA PRO A 333 15.61 -4.26 -10.74
C PRO A 333 14.80 -4.00 -9.46
N VAL A 334 14.93 -4.93 -8.51
CA VAL A 334 14.26 -4.86 -7.21
C VAL A 334 15.24 -5.11 -6.09
N PHE A 335 14.91 -4.54 -4.93
CA PHE A 335 15.47 -4.94 -3.66
C PHE A 335 14.48 -5.86 -2.95
N TYR A 336 14.96 -6.86 -2.23
CA TYR A 336 14.11 -7.80 -1.50
C TYR A 336 14.76 -8.26 -0.20
N HIS A 337 13.93 -8.81 0.70
CA HIS A 337 14.38 -9.50 1.90
C HIS A 337 13.90 -10.96 1.86
N LEU A 338 14.72 -11.85 2.41
CA LEU A 338 14.34 -13.24 2.68
C LEU A 338 13.80 -13.40 4.11
N ASP A 339 12.99 -14.42 4.31
CA ASP A 339 12.66 -14.91 5.65
C ASP A 339 13.71 -15.93 6.17
N GLU A 340 13.44 -16.49 7.35
CA GLU A 340 14.32 -17.48 7.99
C GLU A 340 14.41 -18.81 7.22
N HIS A 341 13.56 -19.02 6.22
CA HIS A 341 13.49 -20.20 5.36
C HIS A 341 14.00 -19.91 3.93
N GLU A 342 14.73 -18.81 3.75
CA GLU A 342 15.28 -18.35 2.47
C GLU A 342 14.20 -18.09 1.40
N GLN A 343 12.96 -17.80 1.79
CA GLN A 343 11.88 -17.46 0.87
C GLN A 343 11.74 -15.94 0.75
N VAL A 344 11.31 -15.46 -0.42
CA VAL A 344 11.10 -14.03 -0.66
C VAL A 344 9.98 -13.52 0.23
N ARG A 345 10.32 -12.65 1.18
CA ARG A 345 9.41 -12.08 2.17
C ARG A 345 8.79 -10.76 1.72
N SER A 346 9.57 -9.91 1.06
CA SER A 346 9.14 -8.58 0.64
C SER A 346 9.99 -8.06 -0.50
N ILE A 347 9.44 -7.14 -1.30
CA ILE A 347 10.05 -6.60 -2.52
C ILE A 347 9.83 -5.08 -2.55
N GLY A 348 10.79 -4.33 -3.11
CA GLY A 348 10.57 -2.92 -3.42
C GLY A 348 11.55 -2.32 -4.43
N LEU A 349 11.21 -1.11 -4.89
CA LEU A 349 11.89 -0.40 -5.98
C LEU A 349 13.01 0.56 -5.53
N ALA A 350 13.31 0.61 -4.23
CA ALA A 350 14.35 1.45 -3.66
C ALA A 350 14.98 0.73 -2.47
N TYR A 351 16.23 1.05 -2.14
CA TYR A 351 16.97 0.36 -1.08
C TYR A 351 16.29 0.38 0.31
N MET A 352 15.57 1.46 0.65
CA MET A 352 14.75 1.54 1.86
C MET A 352 13.28 1.65 1.45
N TYR A 353 12.72 0.56 0.94
CA TYR A 353 11.33 0.53 0.49
C TYR A 353 10.34 0.35 1.65
N ARG A 354 9.07 0.65 1.37
CA ARG A 354 7.98 0.45 2.35
C ARG A 354 7.67 -1.04 2.45
N LEU A 355 7.52 -1.55 3.66
CA LEU A 355 7.19 -2.96 3.90
C LEU A 355 5.69 -3.16 4.06
N ALA A 356 5.19 -4.34 3.67
CA ALA A 356 3.84 -4.76 4.00
C ALA A 356 3.74 -5.04 5.50
N TYR A 357 2.67 -4.57 6.13
CA TYR A 357 2.36 -5.00 7.49
C TYR A 357 2.07 -6.51 7.53
N HIS A 358 2.42 -7.15 8.63
CA HIS A 358 2.41 -8.61 8.75
C HIS A 358 0.97 -9.10 8.79
N TYR A 359 0.14 -8.35 9.51
CA TYR A 359 -1.29 -8.56 9.55
C TYR A 359 -1.99 -7.71 8.49
N SER A 360 -2.92 -8.33 7.78
CA SER A 360 -3.88 -7.60 6.96
C SER A 360 -4.90 -6.89 7.85
N ILE A 361 -5.68 -5.98 7.24
CA ILE A 361 -6.83 -5.35 7.92
C ILE A 361 -7.79 -6.43 8.41
N GLY A 362 -8.03 -7.46 7.61
CA GLY A 362 -8.85 -8.60 7.95
C GLY A 362 -8.35 -9.38 9.16
N GLU A 363 -7.07 -9.74 9.17
CA GLU A 363 -6.44 -10.45 10.31
C GLU A 363 -6.53 -9.60 11.59
N THR A 364 -6.42 -8.28 11.47
CA THR A 364 -6.56 -7.35 12.60
C THR A 364 -8.00 -7.30 13.14
N ILE A 365 -9.01 -7.37 12.26
CA ILE A 365 -10.42 -7.48 12.64
C ILE A 365 -10.70 -8.82 13.32
N ASP A 366 -10.22 -9.91 12.73
CA ASP A 366 -10.44 -11.26 13.26
C ASP A 366 -9.78 -11.48 14.61
N TYR A 367 -8.63 -10.82 14.86
CA TYR A 367 -7.97 -10.81 16.15
C TYR A 367 -8.84 -10.17 17.25
N THR A 368 -9.63 -9.14 16.90
CA THR A 368 -10.56 -8.50 17.84
C THR A 368 -11.73 -9.44 18.15
N ASN A 369 -12.40 -9.92 17.11
CA ASN A 369 -13.40 -10.97 17.17
C ASN A 369 -13.68 -11.51 15.76
N ASN A 370 -13.39 -12.78 15.51
CA ASN A 370 -13.58 -13.40 14.19
C ASN A 370 -15.03 -13.39 13.71
N LYS A 371 -16.03 -13.23 14.59
CA LYS A 371 -17.44 -13.08 14.20
C LYS A 371 -17.68 -11.89 13.27
N HIS A 372 -16.85 -10.85 13.31
CA HIS A 372 -17.01 -9.68 12.44
C HIS A 372 -16.93 -10.01 10.95
N ARG A 373 -16.20 -11.06 10.57
CA ARG A 373 -16.04 -11.48 9.17
C ARG A 373 -16.51 -12.92 8.93
N GLN A 374 -17.14 -13.56 9.92
CA GLN A 374 -17.70 -14.88 9.72
C GLN A 374 -18.88 -14.84 8.75
N PRO A 375 -18.90 -15.73 7.73
CA PRO A 375 -19.97 -15.78 6.75
C PRO A 375 -21.29 -16.32 7.34
N THR A 376 -21.23 -16.96 8.51
CA THR A 376 -22.37 -17.53 9.24
C THR A 376 -22.86 -16.57 10.33
N GLY A 377 -24.14 -16.68 10.72
CA GLY A 377 -24.76 -15.77 11.67
C GLY A 377 -25.22 -14.46 11.01
N TYR A 378 -26.23 -13.84 11.60
CA TYR A 378 -26.81 -12.59 11.08
C TYR A 378 -26.80 -11.56 12.20
N ASP A 379 -26.29 -10.38 11.90
CA ASP A 379 -26.46 -9.22 12.77
C ASP A 379 -27.78 -8.49 12.47
N LEU A 380 -28.12 -7.47 13.26
CA LEU A 380 -29.37 -6.72 13.05
C LEU A 380 -29.44 -6.01 11.69
N ALA A 381 -28.31 -5.61 11.11
CA ALA A 381 -28.29 -4.95 9.81
C ALA A 381 -28.59 -5.95 8.69
N ASP A 382 -28.04 -7.16 8.77
CA ASP A 382 -28.32 -8.26 7.85
C ASP A 382 -29.80 -8.66 7.90
N LEU A 383 -30.39 -8.74 9.11
CA LEU A 383 -31.81 -9.09 9.28
C LEU A 383 -32.77 -8.04 8.71
N LEU A 384 -32.37 -6.76 8.71
CA LEU A 384 -33.22 -5.67 8.21
C LEU A 384 -33.04 -5.43 6.70
N PHE A 385 -31.81 -5.55 6.21
CA PHE A 385 -31.45 -5.10 4.86
C PHE A 385 -31.09 -6.24 3.90
N GLY A 386 -31.04 -7.47 4.39
CA GLY A 386 -30.52 -8.63 3.70
C GLY A 386 -28.99 -8.72 3.81
N LYS A 387 -28.49 -9.93 3.57
CA LYS A 387 -27.06 -10.20 3.49
C LYS A 387 -26.52 -9.70 2.15
N ALA A 388 -25.41 -8.97 2.16
CA ALA A 388 -24.67 -8.68 0.95
C ALA A 388 -23.41 -9.57 0.96
N HIS A 389 -23.35 -10.56 0.06
CA HIS A 389 -22.12 -11.29 -0.19
C HIS A 389 -21.17 -10.41 -1.00
N ALA A 390 -19.87 -10.44 -0.68
CA ALA A 390 -18.85 -9.71 -1.43
C ALA A 390 -18.85 -10.06 -2.93
N ASP A 391 -19.23 -11.29 -3.30
CA ASP A 391 -19.30 -11.75 -4.68
C ASP A 391 -20.49 -11.16 -5.48
N ASP A 392 -21.56 -10.70 -4.80
CA ASP A 392 -22.75 -10.17 -5.49
C ASP A 392 -22.59 -8.71 -5.95
N GLN A 393 -21.59 -7.98 -5.43
CA GLN A 393 -21.33 -6.60 -5.82
C GLN A 393 -20.55 -6.45 -7.15
N LEU A 394 -19.88 -7.51 -7.62
CA LEU A 394 -19.14 -7.49 -8.88
C LEU A 394 -20.05 -7.60 -10.13
N ASN A 395 -21.32 -8.00 -9.95
CA ASN A 395 -22.27 -8.17 -11.06
C ASN A 395 -23.33 -7.05 -11.17
N SER A 396 -23.15 -5.95 -10.42
CA SER A 396 -24.09 -4.82 -10.44
C SER A 396 -23.40 -3.47 -10.69
N GLN A 397 -22.60 -3.39 -11.76
CA GLN A 397 -22.22 -2.14 -12.42
C GLN A 397 -22.47 -2.17 -13.92
#